data_AF-A0A4Y2H1W0-F1
#
_entry.id   AF-A0A4Y2H1W0-F1
#
_cell.length_a   1.000
_cell.length_b   1.000
_cell.length_c   1.000
_cell.angle_alpha   90.00
_cell.angle_beta   90.00
_cell.angle_gamma   90.00
#
_symmetry.space_group_name_H-M   'P 1'
#
loop_
_entity.id
_entity.type
_entity.pdbx_description
1 polymer ?
#
loop_
_entity_poly.entity_id
_entity_poly.type
_entity_poly.pdbx_seq_one_letter_code
_entity_poly.pdbx_strand_id
1 'polypeptide(L)'
;PLKKVIIVLFHKDGNEADKIKSYRPVTLLPTIGKVLEHILLRRLNHTLKKKNILHHNQFGFREGRSTDDAIHQLVEKIQDAKNKQLHTMVISLDIQGALDHLQYNSISNSLDEINFPSHTIETLKDILTDRKVTIQTAQGPVSWSQQQGCAQGSCTGPMFWNLVANEIIS
;
A
#
# COMPACT_ATOMS: atom_id res chain seq x y z
N PRO A 1 -4.62 -20.42 9.72
CA PRO A 1 -4.55 -19.57 10.94
C PRO A 1 -4.14 -18.11 10.66
N LEU A 2 -3.06 -17.88 9.88
CA LEU A 2 -2.52 -16.53 9.64
C LEU A 2 -3.39 -15.63 8.75
N LYS A 3 -4.29 -16.23 7.96
CA LYS A 3 -5.17 -15.54 7.00
C LYS A 3 -6.54 -15.16 7.56
N LYS A 4 -6.78 -15.38 8.86
CA LYS A 4 -7.98 -14.89 9.56
C LYS A 4 -7.63 -13.59 10.25
N VAL A 5 -8.35 -12.52 9.95
CA VAL A 5 -8.07 -11.18 10.46
C VAL A 5 -9.33 -10.53 11.02
N ILE A 6 -9.16 -9.61 11.97
CA ILE A 6 -10.26 -8.89 12.63
C ILE A 6 -10.21 -7.43 12.18
N ILE A 7 -11.36 -6.86 11.80
CA ILE A 7 -11.50 -5.44 11.52
C ILE A 7 -12.03 -4.74 12.76
N VAL A 8 -11.35 -3.67 13.15
CA VAL A 8 -11.79 -2.73 14.20
C VAL A 8 -12.04 -1.37 13.55
N LEU A 9 -13.17 -0.75 13.86
CA LEU A 9 -13.52 0.56 13.33
C LEU A 9 -13.10 1.65 14.32
N PHE A 10 -12.31 2.61 13.86
CA PHE A 10 -11.95 3.80 14.62
C PHE A 10 -12.75 4.99 14.11
N HIS A 11 -13.51 5.62 15.00
CA HIS A 11 -14.24 6.84 14.65
C HIS A 11 -13.26 8.00 14.44
N LYS A 12 -13.45 8.77 13.37
CA LYS A 12 -12.67 9.98 13.08
C LYS A 12 -13.24 11.14 13.88
N ASP A 13 -12.38 11.83 14.63
CA ASP A 13 -12.79 12.98 15.44
C ASP A 13 -13.50 14.05 14.61
N GLY A 14 -14.57 14.62 15.18
CA GLY A 14 -15.36 15.68 14.55
C GLY A 14 -16.36 15.24 13.47
N ASN A 15 -16.46 13.94 13.15
CA ASN A 15 -17.43 13.43 12.19
C ASN A 15 -18.72 12.88 12.86
N GLU A 16 -19.79 12.77 12.09
CA GLU A 16 -21.06 12.20 12.55
C GLU A 16 -20.99 10.67 12.64
N ALA A 17 -21.40 10.09 13.78
CA ALA A 17 -21.21 8.68 14.10
C ALA A 17 -22.09 7.71 13.29
N ASP A 18 -23.13 8.19 12.62
CA ASP A 18 -24.06 7.40 11.80
C ASP A 18 -23.55 7.17 10.36
N LYS A 19 -22.55 7.94 9.91
CA LYS A 19 -21.97 7.82 8.57
C LYS A 19 -20.83 6.80 8.54
N ILE A 20 -20.90 5.83 7.62
CA ILE A 20 -19.83 4.83 7.40
C ILE A 20 -18.46 5.49 7.13
N LYS A 21 -18.44 6.59 6.36
CA LYS A 21 -17.20 7.32 6.02
C LYS A 21 -16.49 7.96 7.23
N SER A 22 -17.19 8.10 8.35
CA SER A 22 -16.66 8.60 9.61
C SER A 22 -15.77 7.59 10.32
N TYR A 23 -15.77 6.33 9.89
CA TYR A 23 -14.94 5.29 10.47
C TYR A 23 -13.73 4.98 9.59
N ARG A 24 -12.62 4.69 10.25
CA ARG A 24 -11.41 4.15 9.64
C ARG A 24 -11.28 2.68 10.04
N PRO A 25 -11.40 1.73 9.09
CA PRO A 25 -11.17 0.33 9.41
C PRO A 25 -9.68 0.10 9.65
N VAL A 26 -9.34 -0.63 10.71
CA VAL A 26 -8.00 -1.12 10.98
C VAL A 26 -8.07 -2.64 11.06
N THR A 27 -7.26 -3.30 10.24
CA THR A 27 -7.21 -4.75 10.19
C THR A 27 -6.13 -5.23 11.15
N LEU A 28 -6.54 -6.00 12.15
CA LEU A 28 -5.66 -6.68 13.09
C LEU A 28 -5.22 -8.01 12.50
N LEU A 29 -4.00 -8.04 11.98
CA LEU A 29 -3.33 -9.26 11.57
C LEU A 29 -2.77 -10.00 12.81
N PRO A 30 -2.77 -11.36 12.80
CA PRO A 30 -2.07 -12.14 13.81
C PRO A 30 -0.61 -11.70 13.94
N THR A 31 -0.07 -11.63 15.17
CA THR A 31 1.31 -11.17 15.42
C THR A 31 2.34 -11.94 14.61
N ILE A 32 2.22 -13.27 14.57
CA ILE A 32 3.11 -14.12 13.74
C ILE A 32 2.97 -13.79 12.25
N GLY A 33 1.76 -13.46 11.78
CA GLY A 33 1.52 -13.01 10.41
C GLY A 33 2.24 -11.69 10.10
N LYS A 34 2.21 -10.72 11.03
CA LYS A 34 2.96 -9.46 10.90
C LYS A 34 4.48 -9.69 10.86
N VAL A 35 4.99 -10.60 11.69
CA VAL A 35 6.41 -10.96 11.66
C VAL A 35 6.80 -11.56 10.31
N LEU A 36 5.98 -12.47 9.78
CA LEU A 36 6.19 -13.03 8.44
C LEU A 36 6.16 -11.94 7.36
N GLU A 37 5.13 -11.08 7.34
CA GLU A 37 5.03 -9.96 6.40
C GLU A 37 6.27 -9.05 6.47
N HIS A 38 6.78 -8.75 7.67
CA HIS A 38 8.01 -7.97 7.83
C HIS A 38 9.24 -8.66 7.24
N ILE A 39 9.42 -9.97 7.46
CA ILE A 39 10.56 -10.72 6.89
C ILE A 39 10.49 -10.70 5.36
N LEU A 40 9.31 -10.96 4.79
CA LEU A 40 9.08 -10.93 3.34
C LEU A 40 9.33 -9.53 2.77
N LEU A 41 8.81 -8.49 3.42
CA LEU A 41 9.00 -7.09 3.03
C LEU A 41 10.48 -6.71 2.99
N ARG A 42 11.27 -7.09 4.01
CA ARG A 42 12.72 -6.80 4.04
C ARG A 42 13.45 -7.47 2.87
N ARG A 43 13.11 -8.72 2.56
CA ARG A 43 13.71 -9.45 1.42
C ARG A 43 13.33 -8.80 0.08
N LEU A 44 12.06 -8.42 -0.06
CA LEU A 44 11.55 -7.75 -1.25
C LEU A 44 12.24 -6.40 -1.46
N ASN A 45 12.28 -5.55 -0.42
CA ASN A 45 12.96 -4.25 -0.45
C ASN A 45 14.43 -4.35 -0.83
N HIS A 46 15.14 -5.35 -0.27
CA HIS A 46 16.54 -5.58 -0.63
C HIS A 46 16.71 -5.86 -2.13
N THR A 47 15.87 -6.71 -2.72
CA THR A 47 15.90 -6.99 -4.16
C THR A 47 15.50 -5.78 -5.00
N LEU A 48 14.42 -5.10 -4.66
CA LEU A 48 13.95 -3.91 -5.39
C LEU A 48 15.02 -2.82 -5.41
N LYS A 49 15.72 -2.62 -4.29
CA LYS A 49 16.85 -1.68 -4.19
C LYS A 49 18.04 -2.14 -5.03
N LYS A 50 18.45 -3.41 -4.89
CA LYS A 50 19.59 -3.98 -5.64
C LYS A 50 19.41 -3.88 -7.16
N LYS A 51 18.18 -4.05 -7.63
CA LYS A 51 17.82 -4.02 -9.06
C LYS A 51 17.32 -2.67 -9.56
N ASN A 52 17.21 -1.68 -8.67
CA ASN A 52 16.67 -0.35 -8.98
C ASN A 52 15.30 -0.39 -9.70
N ILE A 53 14.38 -1.23 -9.21
CA ILE A 53 13.06 -1.45 -9.85
C ILE A 53 12.12 -0.26 -9.69
N LEU A 54 12.09 0.36 -8.50
CA LEU A 54 11.16 1.45 -8.21
C LEU A 54 11.64 2.78 -8.82
N HIS A 55 10.75 3.45 -9.54
CA HIS A 55 10.98 4.71 -10.23
C HIS A 55 11.54 5.78 -9.28
N HIS A 56 12.44 6.62 -9.78
CA HIS A 56 13.17 7.58 -8.95
C HIS A 56 12.28 8.69 -8.36
N ASN A 57 11.16 9.01 -9.01
CA ASN A 57 10.17 9.98 -8.54
C ASN A 57 9.10 9.36 -7.61
N GLN A 58 9.30 8.12 -7.17
CA GLN A 58 8.42 7.47 -6.21
C GLN A 58 9.01 7.59 -4.79
N PHE A 59 8.41 8.48 -4.01
CA PHE A 59 8.89 8.85 -2.66
C PHE A 59 8.15 8.13 -1.53
N GLY A 60 6.86 7.84 -1.71
CA GLY A 60 6.03 7.21 -0.70
C GLY A 60 6.49 5.80 -0.33
N PHE A 61 6.42 5.47 0.96
CA PHE A 61 6.68 4.12 1.50
C PHE A 61 8.02 3.48 1.08
N ARG A 62 9.03 4.31 0.80
CA ARG A 62 10.34 3.87 0.32
C ARG A 62 11.43 4.23 1.31
N GLU A 63 12.30 3.27 1.62
CA GLU A 63 13.44 3.49 2.49
C GLU A 63 14.40 4.54 1.88
N GLY A 64 14.79 5.53 2.68
CA GLY A 64 15.66 6.62 2.26
C GLY A 64 14.99 7.67 1.34
N ARG A 65 13.65 7.71 1.30
CA ARG A 65 12.88 8.77 0.66
C ARG A 65 11.83 9.30 1.64
N SER A 66 11.46 10.56 1.46
CA SER A 66 10.52 11.28 2.32
C SER A 66 9.59 12.18 1.52
N THR A 67 8.56 12.69 2.17
CA THR A 67 7.70 13.74 1.61
C THR A 67 8.48 15.04 1.38
N ASP A 68 9.45 15.35 2.24
CA ASP A 68 10.33 16.52 2.07
C ASP A 68 11.14 16.43 0.78
N ASP A 69 11.69 15.26 0.45
CA ASP A 69 12.40 15.05 -0.82
C ASP A 69 11.50 15.32 -2.04
N ALA A 70 10.24 14.88 -1.97
CA ALA A 70 9.27 15.06 -3.04
C ALA A 70 8.90 16.55 -3.23
N ILE A 71 8.67 17.25 -2.11
CA ILE A 71 8.38 18.69 -2.10
C ILE A 71 9.58 19.47 -2.62
N HIS A 72 10.78 19.13 -2.17
CA HIS A 72 12.01 19.78 -2.61
C HIS A 72 12.18 19.67 -4.12
N GLN A 73 12.06 18.46 -4.68
CA GLN A 73 12.14 18.25 -6.12
C GLN A 73 11.07 19.03 -6.91
N LEU A 74 9.85 19.14 -6.38
CA LEU A 74 8.79 19.94 -7.00
C LEU A 74 9.13 21.43 -7.00
N VAL A 75 9.60 21.95 -5.86
CA VAL A 75 9.98 23.36 -5.70
C VAL A 75 11.15 23.72 -6.61
N GLU A 76 12.17 22.86 -6.71
CA GLU A 76 13.29 23.03 -7.63
C GLU A 76 12.80 23.14 -9.09
N LYS A 77 11.90 22.25 -9.54
CA LYS A 77 11.34 22.31 -10.90
C LYS A 77 10.58 23.60 -11.16
N ILE A 78 9.82 24.10 -10.18
CA ILE A 78 9.10 25.38 -10.28
C ILE A 78 10.09 26.55 -10.37
N GLN A 79 11.14 26.53 -9.55
CA GLN A 79 12.17 27.57 -9.56
C GLN A 79 12.94 27.60 -10.89
N ASP A 80 13.31 26.43 -11.42
CA ASP A 80 13.97 26.30 -12.71
C ASP A 80 13.14 26.84 -13.87
N ALA A 81 11.84 26.52 -13.89
CA ALA A 81 10.92 27.04 -14.89
C ALA A 81 10.77 28.58 -14.77
N LYS A 82 10.67 29.10 -13.55
CA LYS A 82 10.63 30.54 -13.28
C LYS A 82 11.90 31.24 -13.76
N ASN A 83 13.08 30.67 -13.52
CA ASN A 83 14.37 31.23 -13.97
C ASN A 83 14.47 31.28 -15.50
N LYS A 84 13.80 30.34 -16.18
CA LYS A 84 13.69 30.29 -17.65
C LYS A 84 12.54 31.14 -18.21
N GLN A 85 11.86 31.92 -17.37
CA GLN A 85 10.67 32.72 -17.72
C GLN A 85 9.53 31.89 -18.35
N LEU A 86 9.40 30.62 -17.95
CA LEU A 86 8.33 29.74 -18.39
C LEU A 86 7.13 29.80 -17.44
N HIS A 87 5.94 29.53 -17.97
CA HIS A 87 4.77 29.28 -17.14
C HIS A 87 4.81 27.86 -16.56
N THR A 88 4.40 27.71 -15.30
CA THR A 88 4.34 26.40 -14.62
C THR A 88 2.91 26.08 -14.22
N MET A 89 2.48 24.85 -14.51
CA MET A 89 1.21 24.28 -14.07
C MET A 89 1.50 23.02 -13.25
N VAL A 90 0.85 22.90 -12.09
CA VAL A 90 0.92 21.70 -11.26
C VAL A 90 -0.43 21.01 -11.29
N ILE A 91 -0.42 19.73 -11.67
CA ILE A 91 -1.61 18.87 -11.66
C ILE A 91 -1.44 17.88 -10.51
N SER A 92 -2.40 17.88 -9.58
CA SER A 92 -2.42 16.95 -8.46
C SER A 92 -3.53 15.92 -8.66
N LEU A 93 -3.20 14.64 -8.49
CA LEU A 93 -4.13 13.52 -8.59
C LEU A 93 -4.17 12.80 -7.25
N ASP A 94 -5.38 12.50 -6.77
CA ASP A 94 -5.61 11.71 -5.55
C ASP A 94 -6.44 10.48 -5.88
N ILE A 95 -5.94 9.30 -5.51
CA ILE A 95 -6.58 8.01 -5.81
C ILE A 95 -7.39 7.59 -4.59
N GLN A 96 -8.71 7.65 -4.73
CA GLN A 96 -9.63 7.28 -3.66
C GLN A 96 -9.44 5.81 -3.24
N GLY A 97 -9.10 5.58 -1.97
CA GLY A 97 -8.99 4.24 -1.40
C GLY A 97 -7.94 3.36 -2.10
N ALA A 98 -6.79 3.95 -2.47
CA ALA A 98 -5.70 3.27 -3.19
C ALA A 98 -5.38 1.85 -2.67
N LEU A 99 -5.26 1.67 -1.34
CA LEU A 99 -4.99 0.37 -0.74
C LEU A 99 -6.22 -0.53 -0.69
N ASP A 100 -7.43 0.01 -0.58
CA ASP A 100 -8.67 -0.76 -0.48
C ASP A 100 -9.12 -1.33 -1.84
N HIS A 101 -8.76 -0.65 -2.93
CA HIS A 101 -9.14 -1.01 -4.30
C HIS A 101 -8.06 -1.76 -5.07
N LEU A 102 -6.91 -2.06 -4.44
CA LEU A 102 -5.78 -2.71 -5.10
C LEU A 102 -6.15 -4.13 -5.55
N GLN A 103 -6.10 -4.39 -6.86
CA GLN A 103 -6.46 -5.69 -7.41
C GLN A 103 -5.34 -6.72 -7.19
N TYR A 104 -5.68 -7.91 -6.71
CA TYR A 104 -4.68 -8.96 -6.48
C TYR A 104 -3.97 -9.38 -7.77
N ASN A 105 -4.66 -9.35 -8.91
CA ASN A 105 -4.04 -9.63 -10.21
C ASN A 105 -2.97 -8.60 -10.55
N SER A 106 -3.22 -7.30 -10.32
CA SER A 106 -2.21 -6.26 -10.54
C SER A 106 -0.99 -6.50 -9.66
N ILE A 107 -1.19 -6.77 -8.37
CA ILE A 107 -0.07 -7.08 -7.46
C ILE A 107 0.69 -8.33 -7.92
N SER A 108 -0.03 -9.38 -8.32
CA SER A 108 0.54 -10.63 -8.78
C SER A 108 1.40 -10.42 -10.03
N ASN A 109 0.90 -9.65 -11.00
CA ASN A 109 1.61 -9.33 -12.24
C ASN A 109 2.88 -8.52 -11.92
N SER A 110 2.77 -7.45 -11.13
CA SER A 110 3.95 -6.65 -10.75
C SER A 110 4.98 -7.48 -9.97
N LEU A 111 4.56 -8.49 -9.20
CA LEU A 111 5.48 -9.40 -8.52
C LEU A 111 6.18 -10.37 -9.50
N ASP A 112 5.47 -10.88 -10.51
CA ASP A 112 6.02 -11.81 -11.51
C ASP A 112 7.08 -11.17 -12.40
N GLU A 113 6.97 -9.86 -12.64
CA GLU A 113 7.98 -9.09 -13.37
C GLU A 113 9.30 -8.95 -12.57
N ILE A 114 9.24 -9.12 -11.25
CA ILE A 114 10.44 -9.13 -10.42
C ILE A 114 11.10 -10.50 -10.56
N ASN A 115 12.25 -10.57 -11.23
CA ASN A 115 13.07 -11.80 -11.25
C ASN A 115 13.62 -12.15 -9.84
N PHE A 116 12.79 -12.73 -8.98
CA PHE A 116 13.00 -12.96 -7.55
C PHE A 116 12.69 -14.44 -7.23
N PRO A 117 13.25 -15.04 -6.16
CA PRO A 117 13.05 -16.46 -5.89
C PRO A 117 11.57 -16.82 -5.80
N SER A 118 11.15 -17.82 -6.59
CA SER A 118 9.75 -18.23 -6.79
C SER A 118 9.02 -18.42 -5.47
N HIS A 119 9.62 -19.11 -4.50
CA HIS A 119 9.01 -19.35 -3.19
C HIS A 119 8.63 -18.08 -2.43
N THR A 120 9.40 -16.99 -2.57
CA THR A 120 9.08 -15.73 -1.87
C THR A 120 7.95 -14.99 -2.60
N ILE A 121 7.94 -15.01 -3.93
CA ILE A 121 6.83 -14.47 -4.73
C ILE A 121 5.53 -15.24 -4.41
N GLU A 122 5.59 -16.57 -4.44
CA GLU A 122 4.47 -17.46 -4.12
C GLU A 122 3.94 -17.17 -2.71
N THR A 123 4.82 -16.98 -1.72
CA THR A 123 4.39 -16.64 -0.35
C THR A 123 3.76 -15.24 -0.30
N LEU A 124 4.31 -14.25 -1.02
CA LEU A 124 3.73 -12.89 -1.10
C LEU A 124 2.36 -12.88 -1.77
N LYS A 125 2.13 -13.75 -2.76
CA LYS A 125 0.82 -13.94 -3.39
C LYS A 125 -0.14 -14.69 -2.44
N ASP A 126 0.35 -15.73 -1.76
CA ASP A 126 -0.44 -16.52 -0.82
C ASP A 126 -1.00 -15.69 0.34
N ILE A 127 -0.25 -14.70 0.84
CA ILE A 127 -0.77 -13.83 1.92
C ILE A 127 -1.93 -12.92 1.47
N LEU A 128 -2.13 -12.72 0.17
CA LEU A 128 -3.24 -11.92 -0.38
C LEU A 128 -4.50 -12.77 -0.59
N THR A 129 -4.35 -14.05 -0.94
CA THR A 129 -5.47 -14.95 -1.26
C THR A 129 -6.05 -15.61 -0.02
N ASP A 130 -7.30 -16.08 -0.13
CA ASP A 130 -8.02 -16.84 0.92
C ASP A 130 -8.06 -16.15 2.30
N ARG A 131 -7.98 -14.81 2.31
CA ARG A 131 -8.04 -14.02 3.52
C ARG A 131 -9.49 -13.90 3.98
N LYS A 132 -9.76 -14.35 5.21
CA LYS A 132 -11.07 -14.22 5.85
C LYS A 132 -11.04 -13.07 6.85
N VAL A 133 -11.82 -12.04 6.57
CA VAL A 133 -11.99 -10.88 7.44
C VAL A 133 -13.21 -11.10 8.33
N THR A 134 -13.15 -10.61 9.57
CA THR A 134 -14.25 -10.67 10.54
C THR A 134 -14.40 -9.33 11.22
N ILE A 135 -15.64 -8.84 11.34
CA ILE A 135 -15.97 -7.67 12.14
C ILE A 135 -16.91 -8.09 13.27
N GLN A 136 -16.77 -7.46 14.43
CA GLN A 136 -17.71 -7.64 15.54
C GLN A 136 -18.86 -6.65 15.39
N THR A 137 -20.10 -7.14 15.34
CA THR A 137 -21.31 -6.31 15.36
C THR A 137 -22.10 -6.56 16.65
N ALA A 138 -23.12 -5.73 16.90
CA ALA A 138 -24.02 -5.92 18.04
C ALA A 138 -24.78 -7.26 18.01
N GLN A 139 -24.95 -7.85 16.82
CA GLN A 139 -25.62 -9.14 16.60
C GLN A 139 -24.66 -10.33 16.62
N GLY A 140 -23.35 -10.09 16.74
CA GLY A 140 -22.30 -11.11 16.73
C GLY A 140 -21.26 -10.91 15.62
N PRO A 141 -20.31 -11.84 15.48
CA PRO A 141 -19.27 -11.75 14.47
C PRO A 141 -19.81 -12.02 13.05
N VAL A 142 -19.49 -11.13 12.12
CA VAL A 142 -19.75 -11.32 10.69
C VAL A 142 -18.43 -11.54 9.97
N SER A 143 -18.32 -12.61 9.17
CA SER A 143 -17.10 -12.92 8.43
C SER A 143 -17.36 -13.10 6.93
N TRP A 144 -16.42 -12.63 6.11
CA TRP A 144 -16.46 -12.78 4.66
C TRP A 144 -15.05 -12.96 4.09
N SER A 145 -14.97 -13.34 2.82
CA SER A 145 -13.69 -13.47 2.11
C SER A 145 -13.29 -12.13 1.51
N GLN A 146 -12.04 -11.71 1.71
CA GLN A 146 -11.51 -10.47 1.14
C GLN A 146 -11.01 -10.74 -0.29
N GLN A 147 -11.63 -10.07 -1.27
CA GLN A 147 -11.38 -10.30 -2.70
C GLN A 147 -10.41 -9.30 -3.34
N GLN A 148 -10.14 -8.18 -2.66
CA GLN A 148 -9.25 -7.13 -3.14
C GLN A 148 -8.68 -6.32 -1.97
N GLY A 149 -7.70 -5.49 -2.29
CA GLY A 149 -7.11 -4.51 -1.39
C GLY A 149 -6.12 -5.11 -0.39
N CYS A 150 -5.33 -4.24 0.20
CA CYS A 150 -4.42 -4.60 1.27
C CYS A 150 -5.05 -4.25 2.62
N ALA A 151 -4.95 -5.17 3.58
CA ALA A 151 -5.42 -4.93 4.93
C ALA A 151 -4.77 -3.67 5.54
N GLN A 152 -5.57 -2.74 6.05
CA GLN A 152 -5.06 -1.52 6.66
C GLN A 152 -4.39 -1.83 8.00
N GLY A 153 -3.07 -1.98 7.99
CA GLY A 153 -2.28 -2.53 9.10
C GLY A 153 -1.35 -3.69 8.68
N SER A 154 -1.43 -4.11 7.41
CA SER A 154 -0.43 -4.95 6.76
C SER A 154 0.86 -4.17 6.53
N CYS A 155 1.99 -4.84 6.76
CA CYS A 155 3.30 -4.24 6.54
C CYS A 155 3.68 -4.25 5.05
N THR A 156 3.21 -5.25 4.30
CA THR A 156 3.49 -5.39 2.86
C THR A 156 2.55 -4.56 1.99
N GLY A 157 1.37 -4.19 2.48
CA GLY A 157 0.37 -3.42 1.74
C GLY A 157 0.91 -2.16 1.03
N PRO A 158 1.64 -1.27 1.73
CA PRO A 158 2.23 -0.09 1.10
C PRO A 158 3.27 -0.42 0.02
N MET A 159 3.98 -1.55 0.13
CA MET A 159 4.91 -2.00 -0.89
C MET A 159 4.20 -2.55 -2.11
N PHE A 160 3.09 -3.28 -1.94
CA PHE A 160 2.26 -3.71 -3.06
C PHE A 160 1.68 -2.52 -3.82
N TRP A 161 1.22 -1.49 -3.10
CA TRP A 161 0.86 -0.23 -3.73
C TRP A 161 2.01 0.34 -4.54
N ASN A 162 3.22 0.36 -3.97
CA ASN A 162 4.37 0.89 -4.67
C ASN A 162 4.68 0.13 -5.96
N LEU A 163 4.58 -1.19 -5.98
CA LEU A 163 4.80 -1.99 -7.19
C LEU A 163 3.77 -1.68 -8.27
N VAL A 164 2.48 -1.64 -7.93
CA VAL A 164 1.42 -1.35 -8.91
C VAL A 164 1.50 0.09 -9.41
N ALA A 165 1.74 1.06 -8.52
CA ALA A 165 1.89 2.45 -8.89
C ALA A 165 3.15 2.70 -9.73
N ASN A 166 4.18 1.84 -9.62
CA ASN A 166 5.40 1.96 -10.40
C ASN A 166 5.12 1.84 -11.91
N GLU A 167 4.18 0.97 -12.30
CA GLU A 167 3.74 0.81 -13.70
C GLU A 167 3.05 2.07 -14.25
N ILE A 168 2.40 2.85 -13.38
CA ILE A 168 1.71 4.10 -13.76
C ILE A 168 2.72 5.25 -13.93
N ILE A 169 3.83 5.21 -13.18
CA ILE A 169 4.81 6.31 -13.10
C ILE A 169 6.01 6.08 -14.06
N SER A 170 6.25 4.85 -14.50
CA SER A 170 7.34 4.46 -15.42
C SER A 170 6.96 4.69 -16.88
#